data_AF-A0A8H4RVT6-F1
#
_entry.id   AF-A0A8H4RVT6-F1
#
_cell.length_a   1.000
_cell.length_b   1.000
_cell.length_c   1.000
_cell.angle_alpha   90.00
_cell.angle_beta   90.00
_cell.angle_gamma   90.00
#
_symmetry.space_group_name_H-M   'P 1'
#
loop_
_entity.id
_entity.type
_entity.pdbx_description
1 polymer ?
#
loop_
_entity_poly.entity_id
_entity_poly.type
_entity_poly.pdbx_seq_one_letter_code
_entity_poly.pdbx_strand_id
1 'polypeptide(L)'
;MRLIIRDDPAAASSYIAKYIIDRIKHFNPTKQHPFVLGLPTGSSPVGIYKNLVAAYKSGEISFENVVTFNMDEYIGIPREHPESYHTFMYKHFFSHVNVHPSNIQILNGNAPDLEAECVQYEAAIKARGGIDLFLGGIGPDGHIAFNEPGSSLASRTRVKTLAYDTILANSRFFGNDLEKVPKMALTVGVQTVLEAREVVIIITGAHKSLALKKCIEEGVNHMWTLSSLQLHPHPMIVVDEDATLELQVKTVKYFKSIEAVAASQGFEQILPSKIRTGPRPAGKPIEPLPEEKEEPSILAPQPLTSTLLAAPATEYPTGGIYGYDVLAFAVVMQSHFVQISENMFGNFIAGIELVTTIIDALRSSGNAATEFRKLITQLESLRTALVQLKDLECEEHQRPQVKALEQAAAWCHRTTEEFWNKARKYQPHLEKTNGHSGFRLKGNWMKIKWATCKKQNIARFKAELMGHTQSILIALAAIQMFGVPQIYIIENKTSGTAHLWARFRRGVRNTPDDGTDIIF
;
A
#
# COMPACT_ATOMS: atom_id res chain seq x y z
N MET A 1 19.89 -6.25 7.41
CA MET A 1 18.58 -5.85 7.99
C MET A 1 18.30 -6.63 9.25
N ARG A 2 17.64 -6.01 10.24
CA ARG A 2 17.02 -6.68 11.39
C ARG A 2 15.50 -6.73 11.16
N LEU A 3 14.88 -7.89 11.38
CA LEU A 3 13.43 -8.03 11.50
C LEU A 3 13.11 -8.54 12.90
N ILE A 4 12.39 -7.75 13.68
CA ILE A 4 12.03 -8.04 15.07
C ILE A 4 10.54 -8.36 15.09
N ILE A 5 10.18 -9.54 15.58
CA ILE A 5 8.80 -10.03 15.58
C ILE A 5 8.31 -10.04 17.02
N ARG A 6 7.16 -9.43 17.27
CA ARG A 6 6.50 -9.37 18.57
C ARG A 6 5.09 -9.94 18.48
N ASP A 7 4.57 -10.36 19.62
CA ASP A 7 3.27 -11.03 19.67
C ASP A 7 2.13 -10.14 19.18
N ASP A 8 2.20 -8.84 19.51
CA ASP A 8 1.13 -7.90 19.22
C ASP A 8 1.63 -6.46 18.92
N PRO A 9 0.77 -5.56 18.42
CA PRO A 9 1.13 -4.16 18.13
C PRO A 9 1.66 -3.37 19.33
N ALA A 10 1.21 -3.68 20.54
CA ALA A 10 1.64 -2.98 21.75
C ALA A 10 3.08 -3.37 22.11
N ALA A 11 3.41 -4.66 22.05
CA ALA A 11 4.76 -5.17 22.25
C ALA A 11 5.73 -4.63 21.18
N ALA A 12 5.31 -4.57 19.91
CA ALA A 12 6.09 -3.94 18.84
C ALA A 12 6.35 -2.45 19.12
N SER A 13 5.32 -1.72 19.56
CA SER A 13 5.43 -0.30 19.91
C SER A 13 6.36 -0.06 21.10
N SER A 14 6.23 -0.85 22.17
CA SER A 14 7.06 -0.74 23.37
C SER A 14 8.52 -1.07 23.06
N TYR A 15 8.77 -2.04 22.19
CA TYR A 15 10.14 -2.37 21.75
C TYR A 15 10.81 -1.20 21.04
N ILE A 16 10.15 -0.57 20.07
CA ILE A 16 10.71 0.60 19.38
C ILE A 16 10.88 1.78 20.33
N ALA A 17 9.91 2.04 21.21
CA ALA A 17 10.02 3.14 22.17
C ALA A 17 11.25 2.98 23.07
N LYS A 18 11.46 1.77 23.61
CA LYS A 18 12.67 1.43 24.37
C LYS A 18 13.92 1.63 23.53
N TYR A 19 13.93 1.15 22.28
CA TYR A 19 15.05 1.33 21.38
C TYR A 19 15.39 2.82 21.20
N ILE A 20 14.40 3.67 20.90
CA ILE A 20 14.60 5.12 20.73
C ILE A 20 15.15 5.75 22.02
N ILE A 21 14.61 5.41 23.19
CA ILE A 21 15.10 5.88 24.50
C ILE A 21 16.58 5.51 24.67
N ASP A 22 16.92 4.25 24.42
CA ASP A 22 18.30 3.77 24.52
C ASP A 22 19.19 4.49 23.51
N ARG A 23 18.75 4.72 22.27
CA ARG A 23 19.54 5.46 21.27
C ARG A 23 19.82 6.89 21.70
N ILE A 24 18.83 7.60 22.24
CA ILE A 24 18.98 8.98 22.73
C ILE A 24 19.92 8.99 23.96
N LYS A 25 19.73 8.09 24.93
CA LYS A 25 20.60 7.99 26.13
C LYS A 25 22.05 7.71 25.77
N HIS A 26 22.29 6.74 24.90
CA HIS A 26 23.64 6.39 24.47
C HIS A 26 24.30 7.49 23.63
N PHE A 27 23.52 8.27 22.88
CA PHE A 27 24.03 9.43 22.15
C PHE A 27 24.39 10.58 23.10
N ASN A 28 23.68 10.70 24.22
CA ASN A 28 23.88 11.74 25.24
C ASN A 28 23.84 13.17 24.66
N PRO A 29 22.69 13.58 24.09
CA PRO A 29 22.59 14.81 23.32
C PRO A 29 22.77 16.06 24.19
N THR A 30 23.42 17.05 23.59
CA THR A 30 23.64 18.38 24.18
C THR A 30 23.10 19.45 23.24
N LYS A 31 23.00 20.70 23.69
CA LYS A 31 22.55 21.80 22.84
C LYS A 31 23.41 21.98 21.57
N GLN A 32 24.72 21.75 21.67
CA GLN A 32 25.67 21.87 20.55
C GLN A 32 25.74 20.62 19.68
N HIS A 33 25.25 19.50 20.19
CA HIS A 33 25.26 18.21 19.51
C HIS A 33 23.94 17.49 19.83
N PRO A 34 22.82 17.93 19.23
CA PRO A 34 21.51 17.35 19.48
C PRO A 34 21.35 16.01 18.78
N PHE A 35 20.42 15.18 19.25
CA PHE A 35 20.02 13.96 18.56
C PHE A 35 18.93 14.30 17.52
N VAL A 36 19.14 13.92 16.26
CA VAL A 36 18.22 14.23 15.16
C VAL A 36 17.32 13.03 14.84
N LEU A 37 16.01 13.19 15.03
CA LEU A 37 15.01 12.13 14.96
C LEU A 37 13.98 12.39 13.83
N GLY A 38 13.95 11.51 12.84
CA GLY A 38 12.88 11.47 11.83
C GLY A 38 11.62 10.81 12.40
N LEU A 39 10.43 11.40 12.18
CA LEU A 39 9.18 10.97 12.80
C LEU A 39 8.03 10.78 11.79
N PRO A 40 7.22 9.71 11.93
CA PRO A 40 6.05 9.49 11.09
C PRO A 40 4.74 9.89 11.79
N THR A 41 3.66 9.97 11.03
CA THR A 41 2.29 10.08 11.55
C THR A 41 1.50 8.78 11.32
N GLY A 42 0.18 8.82 11.50
CA GLY A 42 -0.71 7.67 11.29
C GLY A 42 -0.89 6.81 12.53
N SER A 43 -1.68 5.73 12.40
CA SER A 43 -2.09 4.92 13.55
C SER A 43 -0.97 4.08 14.17
N SER A 44 -0.05 3.58 13.35
CA SER A 44 1.04 2.68 13.79
C SER A 44 1.98 3.29 14.84
N PRO A 45 2.47 4.53 14.70
CA PRO A 45 3.38 5.11 15.69
C PRO A 45 2.71 5.61 16.98
N VAL A 46 1.38 5.68 17.07
CA VAL A 46 0.68 6.21 18.26
C VAL A 46 1.06 5.46 19.54
N GLY A 47 1.21 4.13 19.46
CA GLY A 47 1.67 3.32 20.58
C GLY A 47 3.09 3.67 21.03
N ILE A 48 3.97 3.98 20.08
CA ILE A 48 5.36 4.38 20.34
C ILE A 48 5.37 5.73 21.07
N TYR A 49 4.63 6.72 20.56
CA TYR A 49 4.54 8.04 21.19
C TYR A 49 4.01 7.97 22.62
N LYS A 50 2.98 7.15 22.89
CA LYS A 50 2.48 6.95 24.26
C LYS A 50 3.55 6.43 25.21
N ASN A 51 4.36 5.47 24.77
CA ASN A 51 5.46 4.93 25.57
C ASN A 51 6.57 5.95 25.78
N LEU A 52 6.95 6.73 24.75
CA LEU A 52 7.94 7.81 24.88
C LEU A 52 7.48 8.90 25.85
N VAL A 53 6.20 9.29 25.79
CA VAL A 53 5.60 10.24 26.74
C VAL A 53 5.60 9.69 28.16
N ALA A 54 5.27 8.41 28.34
CA ALA A 54 5.30 7.78 29.65
C ALA A 54 6.71 7.77 30.25
N ALA A 55 7.73 7.43 29.44
CA ALA A 55 9.13 7.46 29.83
C ALA A 55 9.63 8.87 30.16
N TYR A 56 9.20 9.89 29.42
CA TYR A 56 9.50 11.28 29.78
C TYR A 56 8.88 11.66 31.12
N LYS A 57 7.59 11.34 31.32
CA LYS A 57 6.86 11.66 32.56
C LYS A 57 7.41 10.93 33.79
N SER A 58 8.04 9.76 33.61
CA SER A 58 8.74 9.03 34.69
C SER A 58 10.16 9.52 34.94
N GLY A 59 10.66 10.52 34.19
CA GLY A 59 12.02 11.03 34.30
C GLY A 59 13.09 10.14 33.66
N GLU A 60 12.67 9.15 32.87
CA GLU A 60 13.60 8.20 32.24
C GLU A 60 14.36 8.83 31.04
N ILE A 61 13.76 9.78 30.34
CA ILE A 61 14.32 10.40 29.13
C ILE A 61 13.97 11.88 29.05
N SER A 62 14.81 12.67 28.37
CA SER A 62 14.57 14.09 28.04
C SER A 62 14.64 14.29 26.53
N PHE A 63 13.78 15.17 26.01
CA PHE A 63 13.72 15.57 24.59
C PHE A 63 14.22 17.01 24.37
N GLU A 64 14.75 17.67 25.40
CA GLU A 64 15.24 19.06 25.33
C GLU A 64 16.27 19.29 24.23
N ASN A 65 17.21 18.34 24.07
CA ASN A 65 18.27 18.38 23.06
C ASN A 65 17.98 17.43 21.88
N VAL A 66 16.72 17.16 21.59
CA VAL A 66 16.29 16.39 20.41
C VAL A 66 15.76 17.36 19.36
N VAL A 67 16.18 17.18 18.11
CA VAL A 67 15.65 17.87 16.92
C VAL A 67 14.84 16.87 16.12
N THR A 68 13.62 17.24 15.72
CA THR A 68 12.72 16.34 14.99
C THR A 68 12.46 16.83 13.57
N PHE A 69 12.32 15.88 12.66
CA PHE A 69 11.88 16.12 11.28
C PHE A 69 10.74 15.16 10.96
N ASN A 70 9.56 15.67 10.65
CA ASN A 70 8.45 14.85 10.18
C ASN A 70 8.59 14.46 8.70
N MET A 71 8.00 13.33 8.32
CA MET A 71 8.05 12.81 6.95
C MET A 71 7.28 13.64 5.93
N ASP A 72 6.16 14.23 6.32
CA ASP A 72 5.18 14.76 5.39
C ASP A 72 4.21 15.75 6.06
N GLU A 73 3.49 16.51 5.23
CA GLU A 73 2.32 17.30 5.59
C GLU A 73 1.42 17.47 4.35
N TYR A 74 0.10 17.50 4.55
CA TYR A 74 -0.84 17.73 3.46
C TYR A 74 -0.75 19.16 2.91
N ILE A 75 -0.91 19.31 1.59
CA ILE A 75 -0.96 20.62 0.96
C ILE A 75 -2.36 21.21 1.07
N GLY A 76 -2.44 22.49 1.45
CA GLY A 76 -3.69 23.25 1.49
C GLY A 76 -4.59 22.96 2.69
N ILE A 77 -4.17 22.10 3.63
CA ILE A 77 -4.90 21.88 4.87
C ILE A 77 -4.50 22.95 5.90
N PRO A 78 -5.44 23.61 6.60
CA PRO A 78 -5.07 24.53 7.67
C PRO A 78 -4.20 23.85 8.73
N ARG A 79 -3.17 24.54 9.21
CA ARG A 79 -2.21 23.98 10.19
C ARG A 79 -2.90 23.48 11.44
N GLU A 80 -3.94 24.17 11.89
CA GLU A 80 -4.73 23.87 13.09
C GLU A 80 -5.85 22.85 12.83
N HIS A 81 -6.02 22.39 11.59
CA HIS A 81 -7.03 21.39 11.26
C HIS A 81 -6.79 20.11 12.08
N PRO A 82 -7.84 19.46 12.64
CA PRO A 82 -7.69 18.27 13.49
C PRO A 82 -6.89 17.12 12.87
N GLU A 83 -6.95 17.01 11.55
CA GLU A 83 -6.28 15.97 10.75
C GLU A 83 -5.00 16.45 10.03
N SER A 84 -4.53 17.68 10.29
CA SER A 84 -3.18 18.06 9.84
C SER A 84 -2.13 17.24 10.58
N TYR A 85 -0.98 17.00 9.96
CA TYR A 85 0.10 16.26 10.60
C TYR A 85 0.77 17.10 11.69
N HIS A 86 0.73 18.42 11.56
CA HIS A 86 1.03 19.35 12.64
C HIS A 86 0.16 19.08 13.88
N THR A 87 -1.17 19.09 13.78
CA THR A 87 -2.07 18.83 14.91
C THR A 87 -1.88 17.43 15.47
N PHE A 88 -1.71 16.43 14.60
CA PHE A 88 -1.44 15.05 15.00
C PHE A 88 -0.22 14.97 15.93
N MET A 89 0.90 15.57 15.54
CA MET A 89 2.15 15.47 16.29
C MET A 89 2.07 16.18 17.64
N TYR A 90 1.44 17.35 17.72
CA TYR A 90 1.22 18.04 18.99
C TYR A 90 0.28 17.25 19.90
N LYS A 91 -0.83 16.74 19.35
CA LYS A 91 -1.81 15.92 20.09
C LYS A 91 -1.18 14.67 20.69
N HIS A 92 -0.35 13.97 19.94
CA HIS A 92 0.16 12.66 20.34
C HIS A 92 1.53 12.69 21.03
N PHE A 93 2.34 13.73 20.80
CA PHE A 93 3.72 13.73 21.27
C PHE A 93 4.21 15.09 21.77
N PHE A 94 4.31 16.11 20.91
CA PHE A 94 5.08 17.32 21.23
C PHE A 94 4.54 18.13 22.42
N SER A 95 3.21 18.16 22.63
CA SER A 95 2.63 18.84 23.82
C SER A 95 2.84 18.10 25.15
N HIS A 96 3.41 16.90 25.13
CA HIS A 96 3.52 16.03 26.29
C HIS A 96 4.96 15.77 26.75
N VAL A 97 5.94 16.34 26.04
CA VAL A 97 7.38 16.22 26.32
C VAL A 97 8.07 17.59 26.25
N ASN A 98 9.30 17.69 26.74
CA ASN A 98 10.08 18.94 26.78
C ASN A 98 10.88 19.24 25.50
N VAL A 99 10.43 18.79 24.32
CA VAL A 99 11.09 19.17 23.07
C VAL A 99 10.92 20.68 22.84
N HIS A 100 12.00 21.38 22.52
CA HIS A 100 11.94 22.82 22.26
C HIS A 100 11.20 23.11 20.94
N PRO A 101 10.27 24.08 20.86
CA PRO A 101 9.52 24.34 19.63
C PRO A 101 10.39 24.62 18.39
N SER A 102 11.51 25.34 18.55
CA SER A 102 12.46 25.60 17.44
C SER A 102 13.27 24.37 16.99
N ASN A 103 13.13 23.25 17.68
CA ASN A 103 13.71 21.96 17.31
C ASN A 103 12.69 21.06 16.60
N ILE A 104 11.45 21.51 16.39
CA ILE A 104 10.39 20.76 15.72
C ILE A 104 10.27 21.21 14.26
N GLN A 105 10.64 20.34 13.32
CA GLN A 105 10.54 20.62 11.90
C GLN A 105 9.41 19.76 11.29
N ILE A 106 8.42 20.43 10.70
CA ILE A 106 7.33 19.83 9.92
C ILE A 106 7.19 20.65 8.64
N LEU A 107 7.07 19.98 7.50
CA LEU A 107 6.88 20.64 6.21
C LEU A 107 5.66 21.57 6.22
N ASN A 108 5.82 22.78 5.68
CA ASN A 108 4.72 23.73 5.54
C ASN A 108 3.91 23.49 4.26
N GLY A 109 2.87 22.67 4.35
CA GLY A 109 1.95 22.40 3.23
C GLY A 109 1.15 23.61 2.71
N ASN A 110 1.26 24.77 3.35
CA ASN A 110 0.64 26.02 2.90
C ASN A 110 1.68 27.10 2.54
N ALA A 111 2.95 26.72 2.33
CA ALA A 111 3.96 27.66 1.88
C ALA A 111 3.57 28.27 0.52
N PRO A 112 3.88 29.57 0.29
CA PRO A 112 3.61 30.21 -0.99
C PRO A 112 4.40 29.58 -2.15
N ASP A 113 5.60 29.08 -1.86
CA ASP A 113 6.42 28.30 -2.76
C ASP A 113 6.74 26.93 -2.12
N LEU A 114 6.05 25.90 -2.62
CA LEU A 114 6.15 24.53 -2.13
C LEU A 114 7.49 23.86 -2.49
N GLU A 115 8.11 24.25 -3.60
CA GLU A 115 9.42 23.70 -3.99
C GLU A 115 10.53 24.31 -3.14
N ALA A 116 10.47 25.62 -2.91
CA ALA A 116 11.39 26.31 -2.00
C ALA A 116 11.31 25.72 -0.58
N GLU A 117 10.12 25.47 -0.07
CA GLU A 117 9.90 24.78 1.22
C GLU A 117 10.62 23.41 1.25
N CYS A 118 10.46 22.60 0.20
CA CYS A 118 11.13 21.29 0.12
C CYS A 118 12.66 21.40 0.13
N VAL A 119 13.22 22.35 -0.61
CA VAL A 119 14.66 22.61 -0.67
C VAL A 119 15.19 23.08 0.69
N GLN A 120 14.47 23.98 1.35
CA GLN A 120 14.84 24.47 2.68
C GLN A 120 14.78 23.35 3.73
N TYR A 121 13.79 22.47 3.64
CA TYR A 121 13.67 21.32 4.54
C TYR A 121 14.88 20.37 4.44
N GLU A 122 15.32 20.07 3.21
CA GLU A 122 16.55 19.28 2.96
C GLU A 122 17.81 19.99 3.47
N ALA A 123 17.89 21.31 3.26
CA ALA A 123 19.00 22.11 3.78
C ALA A 123 19.04 22.12 5.32
N ALA A 124 17.88 22.17 5.98
CA ALA A 124 17.76 22.09 7.44
C ALA A 124 18.22 20.73 7.97
N ILE A 125 17.86 19.62 7.31
CA ILE A 125 18.36 18.28 7.66
C ILE A 125 19.89 18.26 7.55
N LYS A 126 20.44 18.75 6.44
CA LYS A 126 21.90 18.79 6.21
C LYS A 126 22.63 19.67 7.22
N ALA A 127 22.06 20.82 7.57
CA ALA A 127 22.63 21.74 8.56
C ALA A 127 22.75 21.12 9.97
N ARG A 128 21.90 20.14 10.28
CA ARG A 128 21.97 19.35 11.52
C ARG A 128 22.89 18.14 11.44
N GLY A 129 23.56 17.91 10.29
CA GLY A 129 24.47 16.79 10.09
C GLY A 129 23.80 15.49 9.65
N GLY A 130 22.56 15.56 9.17
CA GLY A 130 21.73 14.41 8.81
C GLY A 130 20.86 13.91 9.96
N ILE A 131 20.09 12.85 9.69
CA ILE A 131 19.17 12.23 10.66
C ILE A 131 19.87 11.05 11.34
N ASP A 132 19.88 11.01 12.67
CA ASP A 132 20.52 9.94 13.43
C ASP A 132 19.67 8.67 13.47
N LEU A 133 18.36 8.82 13.61
CA LEU A 133 17.40 7.73 13.53
C LEU A 133 16.14 8.23 12.82
N PHE A 134 15.72 7.52 11.78
CA PHE A 134 14.47 7.80 11.08
C PHE A 134 13.44 6.73 11.46
N LEU A 135 12.41 7.12 12.21
CA LEU A 135 11.26 6.27 12.47
C LEU A 135 10.26 6.41 11.30
N GLY A 136 9.85 5.28 10.72
CA GLY A 136 8.89 5.23 9.64
C GLY A 136 7.79 4.20 9.87
N GLY A 137 6.74 4.29 9.05
CA GLY A 137 5.75 3.24 8.86
C GLY A 137 5.74 2.78 7.41
N ILE A 138 4.80 1.90 7.07
CA ILE A 138 4.56 1.45 5.69
C ILE A 138 3.10 1.64 5.31
N GLY A 139 2.81 2.02 4.08
CA GLY A 139 1.50 1.92 3.44
C GLY A 139 1.07 0.46 3.14
N PRO A 140 -0.21 0.17 2.93
CA PRO A 140 -0.65 -1.17 2.47
C PRO A 140 -0.14 -1.53 1.06
N ASP A 141 0.26 -0.53 0.29
CA ASP A 141 0.90 -0.56 -1.03
C ASP A 141 2.45 -0.52 -0.96
N GLY A 142 3.03 -0.54 0.24
CA GLY A 142 4.48 -0.51 0.43
C GLY A 142 5.14 0.85 0.42
N HIS A 143 4.38 1.96 0.42
CA HIS A 143 5.00 3.28 0.46
C HIS A 143 5.70 3.57 1.80
N ILE A 144 6.79 4.34 1.74
CA ILE A 144 7.38 5.06 2.88
C ILE A 144 7.13 6.56 2.73
N ALA A 145 6.65 7.22 3.80
CA ALA A 145 6.08 8.57 3.70
C ALA A 145 4.99 8.61 2.60
N PHE A 146 4.86 9.70 1.82
CA PHE A 146 4.02 9.71 0.61
C PHE A 146 4.81 9.38 -0.67
N ASN A 147 5.84 8.52 -0.57
CA ASN A 147 6.50 7.96 -1.75
C ASN A 147 5.68 6.79 -2.31
N GLU A 148 4.57 7.16 -2.95
CA GLU A 148 3.62 6.27 -3.61
C GLU A 148 4.30 5.36 -4.66
N PRO A 149 3.69 4.22 -5.03
CA PRO A 149 4.19 3.35 -6.09
C PRO A 149 4.57 4.11 -7.37
N GLY A 150 5.75 3.80 -7.90
CA GLY A 150 6.35 4.47 -9.06
C GLY A 150 7.28 5.64 -8.69
N SER A 151 7.34 6.04 -7.40
CA SER A 151 8.27 7.09 -6.96
C SER A 151 9.74 6.67 -7.13
N SER A 152 10.58 7.59 -7.62
CA SER A 152 12.02 7.34 -7.73
C SER A 152 12.61 6.94 -6.37
N LEU A 153 13.41 5.87 -6.35
CA LEU A 153 14.12 5.42 -5.15
C LEU A 153 15.26 6.38 -4.75
N ALA A 154 15.70 7.26 -5.67
CA ALA A 154 16.67 8.32 -5.43
C ALA A 154 16.00 9.69 -5.15
N SER A 155 14.68 9.71 -4.90
CA SER A 155 13.92 10.94 -4.74
C SER A 155 14.34 11.73 -3.50
N ARG A 156 14.22 13.07 -3.61
CA ARG A 156 14.32 14.04 -2.50
C ARG A 156 12.94 14.52 -2.04
N THR A 157 12.94 15.35 -1.00
CA THR A 157 11.74 16.05 -0.53
C THR A 157 11.07 16.81 -1.67
N ARG A 158 9.75 16.62 -1.85
CA ARG A 158 9.00 17.18 -2.97
C ARG A 158 7.49 17.20 -2.72
N VAL A 159 6.77 17.89 -3.61
CA VAL A 159 5.33 17.74 -3.77
C VAL A 159 5.00 16.36 -4.36
N LYS A 160 4.03 15.67 -3.78
CA LYS A 160 3.47 14.42 -4.33
C LYS A 160 1.94 14.46 -4.37
N THR A 161 1.40 14.12 -5.52
CA THR A 161 -0.01 13.71 -5.66
C THR A 161 -0.21 12.36 -4.99
N LEU A 162 -1.25 12.27 -4.16
CA LEU A 162 -1.61 11.05 -3.44
C LEU A 162 -2.27 10.05 -4.39
N ALA A 163 -1.95 8.77 -4.22
CA ALA A 163 -2.60 7.70 -4.95
C ALA A 163 -4.05 7.53 -4.49
N TYR A 164 -4.90 6.96 -5.34
CA TYR A 164 -6.30 6.69 -5.01
C TYR A 164 -6.44 5.82 -3.74
N ASP A 165 -5.60 4.80 -3.59
CA ASP A 165 -5.62 3.91 -2.42
C ASP A 165 -5.29 4.67 -1.12
N THR A 166 -4.37 5.64 -1.18
CA THR A 166 -4.03 6.52 -0.05
C THR A 166 -5.19 7.45 0.30
N ILE A 167 -5.84 8.05 -0.71
CA ILE A 167 -7.03 8.88 -0.51
C ILE A 167 -8.14 8.04 0.14
N LEU A 168 -8.39 6.83 -0.37
CA LEU A 168 -9.38 5.91 0.18
C LEU A 168 -9.06 5.52 1.63
N ALA A 169 -7.81 5.15 1.93
CA ALA A 169 -7.37 4.77 3.26
C ALA A 169 -7.48 5.93 4.27
N ASN A 170 -7.17 7.15 3.84
CA ASN A 170 -7.17 8.33 4.69
C ASN A 170 -8.55 8.96 4.84
N SER A 171 -9.50 8.69 3.93
CA SER A 171 -10.89 9.20 4.00
C SER A 171 -11.57 8.95 5.35
N ARG A 172 -11.22 7.87 6.06
CA ARG A 172 -11.73 7.57 7.41
C ARG A 172 -11.49 8.69 8.42
N PHE A 173 -10.46 9.50 8.23
CA PHE A 173 -10.13 10.67 9.05
C PHE A 173 -10.93 11.91 8.64
N PHE A 174 -11.41 11.95 7.39
CA PHE A 174 -12.17 13.04 6.80
C PHE A 174 -13.67 12.72 6.69
N GLY A 175 -14.20 11.93 7.64
CA GLY A 175 -15.62 11.58 7.69
C GLY A 175 -16.06 10.55 6.64
N ASN A 176 -15.12 9.79 6.07
CA ASN A 176 -15.31 8.87 4.93
C ASN A 176 -15.74 9.58 3.63
N ASP A 177 -15.36 10.84 3.49
CA ASP A 177 -15.60 11.64 2.29
C ASP A 177 -14.29 11.84 1.53
N LEU A 178 -14.20 11.27 0.32
CA LEU A 178 -12.99 11.30 -0.50
C LEU A 178 -12.64 12.72 -0.97
N GLU A 179 -13.64 13.59 -1.17
CA GLU A 179 -13.41 14.96 -1.67
C GLU A 179 -12.82 15.87 -0.60
N LYS A 180 -12.93 15.50 0.68
CA LYS A 180 -12.34 16.25 1.79
C LYS A 180 -10.89 15.88 2.06
N VAL A 181 -10.39 14.79 1.47
CA VAL A 181 -8.99 14.39 1.63
C VAL A 181 -8.12 15.28 0.74
N PRO A 182 -7.07 15.93 1.27
CA PRO A 182 -6.12 16.66 0.45
C PRO A 182 -5.54 15.75 -0.65
N LYS A 183 -5.47 16.25 -1.87
CA LYS A 183 -5.07 15.46 -3.06
C LYS A 183 -3.55 15.43 -3.26
N MET A 184 -2.82 16.29 -2.54
CA MET A 184 -1.37 16.39 -2.60
C MET A 184 -0.78 16.58 -1.20
N ALA A 185 0.49 16.24 -1.04
CA ALA A 185 1.26 16.44 0.17
C ALA A 185 2.70 16.88 -0.17
N LEU A 186 3.36 17.55 0.76
CA LEU A 186 4.80 17.61 0.81
C LEU A 186 5.30 16.36 1.52
N THR A 187 6.38 15.77 1.02
CA THR A 187 6.93 14.55 1.62
C THR A 187 8.43 14.47 1.41
N VAL A 188 9.15 13.95 2.41
CA VAL A 188 10.55 13.56 2.27
C VAL A 188 10.70 12.49 1.18
N GLY A 189 11.82 12.52 0.48
CA GLY A 189 12.10 11.52 -0.55
C GLY A 189 12.56 10.18 0.01
N VAL A 190 12.54 9.14 -0.83
CA VAL A 190 13.09 7.82 -0.45
C VAL A 190 14.56 7.95 -0.08
N GLN A 191 15.36 8.67 -0.88
CA GLN A 191 16.78 8.87 -0.58
C GLN A 191 16.99 9.71 0.68
N THR A 192 16.12 10.69 0.94
CA THR A 192 16.16 11.49 2.17
C THR A 192 16.04 10.60 3.42
N VAL A 193 15.18 9.58 3.38
CA VAL A 193 15.07 8.59 4.47
C VAL A 193 16.30 7.67 4.53
N LEU A 194 16.76 7.17 3.37
CA LEU A 194 17.92 6.27 3.29
C LEU A 194 19.26 6.92 3.67
N GLU A 195 19.32 8.25 3.74
CA GLU A 195 20.49 8.99 4.23
C GLU A 195 20.56 9.09 5.76
N ALA A 196 19.51 8.66 6.47
CA ALA A 196 19.57 8.53 7.91
C ALA A 196 20.63 7.50 8.33
N ARG A 197 21.18 7.62 9.54
CA ARG A 197 22.18 6.68 10.04
C ARG A 197 21.54 5.34 10.41
N GLU A 198 20.31 5.39 10.91
CA GLU A 198 19.45 4.25 11.20
C GLU A 198 18.06 4.52 10.65
N VAL A 199 17.42 3.48 10.11
CA VAL A 199 16.01 3.54 9.72
C VAL A 199 15.27 2.44 10.46
N VAL A 200 14.26 2.82 11.25
CA VAL A 200 13.44 1.92 12.07
C VAL A 200 12.00 2.00 11.57
N ILE A 201 11.42 0.88 11.20
CA ILE A 201 10.05 0.82 10.67
C ILE A 201 9.15 0.03 11.60
N ILE A 202 7.97 0.58 11.92
CA ILE A 202 6.87 -0.14 12.56
C ILE A 202 5.89 -0.66 11.50
N ILE A 203 5.57 -1.95 11.53
CA ILE A 203 4.56 -2.56 10.64
C ILE A 203 3.66 -3.47 11.46
N THR A 204 2.38 -3.10 11.62
CA THR A 204 1.45 -3.85 12.46
C THR A 204 0.14 -4.18 11.76
N GLY A 205 -0.36 -5.40 11.99
CA GLY A 205 -1.63 -5.93 11.53
C GLY A 205 -1.59 -6.59 10.15
N ALA A 206 -2.51 -7.54 9.95
CA ALA A 206 -2.60 -8.40 8.77
C ALA A 206 -2.70 -7.65 7.43
N HIS A 207 -3.38 -6.50 7.44
CA HIS A 207 -3.54 -5.62 6.27
C HIS A 207 -2.23 -5.03 5.71
N LYS A 208 -1.10 -5.22 6.39
CA LYS A 208 0.24 -4.81 5.94
C LYS A 208 1.14 -5.98 5.53
N SER A 209 0.67 -7.22 5.67
CA SER A 209 1.49 -8.41 5.47
C SER A 209 2.01 -8.58 4.04
N LEU A 210 1.17 -8.30 3.05
CA LEU A 210 1.58 -8.31 1.64
C LEU A 210 2.69 -7.29 1.38
N ALA A 211 2.53 -6.07 1.87
CA ALA A 211 3.52 -5.01 1.71
C ALA A 211 4.86 -5.38 2.38
N LEU A 212 4.81 -5.98 3.58
CA LEU A 212 6.01 -6.50 4.25
C LEU A 212 6.74 -7.53 3.38
N LYS A 213 6.02 -8.56 2.90
CA LYS A 213 6.57 -9.59 2.01
C LYS A 213 7.24 -8.98 0.78
N LYS A 214 6.53 -8.09 0.08
CA LYS A 214 7.02 -7.39 -1.10
C LYS A 214 8.30 -6.61 -0.84
N CYS A 215 8.45 -6.05 0.37
CA CYS A 215 9.60 -5.23 0.70
C CYS A 215 10.81 -6.01 1.22
N ILE A 216 10.65 -7.22 1.74
CA ILE A 216 11.76 -7.97 2.38
C ILE A 216 12.09 -9.32 1.73
N GLU A 217 11.16 -9.95 1.02
CA GLU A 217 11.39 -11.23 0.33
C GLU A 217 11.53 -11.09 -1.19
N GLU A 218 10.99 -10.02 -1.76
CA GLU A 218 11.15 -9.70 -3.19
C GLU A 218 12.26 -8.66 -3.41
N GLY A 219 12.56 -8.36 -4.68
CA GLY A 219 13.63 -7.44 -5.04
C GLY A 219 13.29 -5.97 -4.81
N VAL A 220 14.33 -5.13 -4.78
CA VAL A 220 14.19 -3.67 -4.75
C VAL A 220 13.37 -3.19 -5.94
N ASN A 221 12.27 -2.49 -5.68
CA ASN A 221 11.29 -2.09 -6.68
C ASN A 221 10.58 -0.78 -6.28
N HIS A 222 10.53 0.19 -7.20
CA HIS A 222 9.86 1.47 -6.97
C HIS A 222 8.33 1.39 -6.82
N MET A 223 7.71 0.24 -7.13
CA MET A 223 6.30 -0.02 -6.85
C MET A 223 6.05 -0.35 -5.37
N TRP A 224 7.10 -0.70 -4.62
CA TRP A 224 7.08 -1.00 -3.19
C TRP A 224 8.24 -0.24 -2.55
N THR A 225 8.12 1.08 -2.41
CA THR A 225 9.28 1.96 -2.17
C THR A 225 10.06 1.63 -0.90
N LEU A 226 9.42 1.05 0.12
CA LEU A 226 10.11 0.54 1.32
C LEU A 226 11.10 -0.61 1.03
N SER A 227 10.96 -1.33 -0.10
CA SER A 227 11.94 -2.34 -0.55
C SER A 227 13.36 -1.76 -0.70
N SER A 228 13.48 -0.45 -0.91
CA SER A 228 14.78 0.24 -0.93
C SER A 228 15.56 0.16 0.38
N LEU A 229 14.91 -0.18 1.51
CA LEU A 229 15.59 -0.45 2.77
C LEU A 229 16.57 -1.62 2.70
N GLN A 230 16.43 -2.52 1.73
CA GLN A 230 17.41 -3.58 1.49
C GLN A 230 18.80 -3.02 1.15
N LEU A 231 18.88 -1.78 0.67
CA LEU A 231 20.12 -1.07 0.33
C LEU A 231 20.68 -0.27 1.51
N HIS A 232 19.90 -0.07 2.57
CA HIS A 232 20.33 0.69 3.74
C HIS A 232 21.32 -0.13 4.59
N PRO A 233 22.40 0.47 5.13
CA PRO A 233 23.38 -0.28 5.94
C PRO A 233 22.81 -0.72 7.29
N HIS A 234 21.85 0.02 7.85
CA HIS A 234 21.34 -0.18 9.21
C HIS A 234 19.80 -0.12 9.34
N PRO A 235 19.04 -0.92 8.58
CA PRO A 235 17.59 -0.96 8.69
C PRO A 235 17.13 -1.94 9.77
N MET A 236 16.12 -1.53 10.52
CA MET A 236 15.37 -2.36 11.44
C MET A 236 13.88 -2.27 11.12
N ILE A 237 13.23 -3.41 11.02
CA ILE A 237 11.78 -3.51 10.88
C ILE A 237 11.27 -4.23 12.13
N VAL A 238 10.29 -3.66 12.81
CA VAL A 238 9.64 -4.26 13.97
C VAL A 238 8.18 -4.47 13.64
N VAL A 239 7.74 -5.71 13.80
CA VAL A 239 6.42 -6.17 13.37
C VAL A 239 5.68 -6.91 14.47
N ASP A 240 4.35 -6.96 14.38
CA ASP A 240 3.54 -7.95 15.11
C ASP A 240 3.43 -9.27 14.31
N GLU A 241 2.96 -10.35 14.94
CA GLU A 241 2.78 -11.64 14.26
C GLU A 241 1.83 -11.52 13.04
N ASP A 242 0.75 -10.75 13.17
CA ASP A 242 -0.24 -10.55 12.10
C ASP A 242 0.37 -9.93 10.83
N ALA A 243 1.36 -9.04 10.96
CA ALA A 243 2.05 -8.49 9.79
C ALA A 243 2.92 -9.54 9.06
N THR A 244 3.19 -10.71 9.64
CA THR A 244 4.04 -11.76 9.03
C THR A 244 3.29 -12.80 8.21
N LEU A 245 1.96 -12.72 8.11
CA LEU A 245 1.11 -13.78 7.53
C LEU A 245 1.45 -14.17 6.07
N GLU A 246 2.01 -13.25 5.30
CA GLU A 246 2.39 -13.46 3.89
C GLU A 246 3.88 -13.84 3.72
N LEU A 247 4.66 -13.84 4.80
CA LEU A 247 6.07 -14.23 4.77
C LEU A 247 6.24 -15.75 4.71
N GLN A 248 7.35 -16.21 4.16
CA GLN A 248 7.73 -17.60 4.26
C GLN A 248 8.02 -17.98 5.71
N VAL A 249 7.57 -19.17 6.11
CA VAL A 249 7.86 -19.75 7.44
C VAL A 249 9.37 -19.76 7.73
N LYS A 250 10.20 -20.01 6.70
CA LYS A 250 11.66 -20.00 6.82
C LYS A 250 12.19 -18.61 7.22
N THR A 251 11.66 -17.54 6.62
CA THR A 251 12.02 -16.15 6.93
C THR A 251 11.69 -15.82 8.37
N VAL A 252 10.46 -16.12 8.82
CA VAL A 252 10.03 -15.88 10.21
C VAL A 252 10.92 -16.65 11.20
N LYS A 253 11.16 -17.95 10.95
CA LYS A 253 12.01 -18.78 11.82
C LYS A 253 13.45 -18.27 11.88
N TYR A 254 14.00 -17.85 10.75
CA TYR A 254 15.37 -17.31 10.68
C TYR A 254 15.53 -16.08 11.58
N PHE A 255 14.64 -15.10 11.46
CA PHE A 255 14.74 -13.87 12.24
C PHE A 255 14.44 -14.06 13.72
N LYS A 256 13.44 -14.88 14.08
CA LYS A 256 13.21 -15.26 15.49
C LYS A 256 14.43 -15.95 16.10
N SER A 257 15.06 -16.86 15.36
CA SER A 257 16.25 -17.59 15.82
C SER A 257 17.44 -16.66 16.03
N ILE A 258 17.72 -15.74 15.10
CA ILE A 258 18.85 -14.80 15.23
C ILE A 258 18.66 -13.87 16.41
N GLU A 259 17.45 -13.34 16.60
CA GLU A 259 17.16 -12.48 17.74
C GLU A 259 17.35 -13.23 19.06
N ALA A 260 16.82 -14.45 19.17
CA ALA A 260 16.96 -15.28 20.37
C ALA A 260 18.42 -15.59 20.69
N VAL A 261 19.21 -15.96 19.67
CA VAL A 261 20.65 -16.22 19.85
C VAL A 261 21.37 -14.95 20.27
N ALA A 262 21.16 -13.82 19.58
CA ALA A 262 21.77 -12.54 19.93
C ALA A 262 21.48 -12.16 21.39
N ALA A 263 20.20 -12.23 21.80
CA ALA A 263 19.79 -11.97 23.17
C ALA A 263 20.45 -12.92 24.19
N SER A 264 20.53 -14.22 23.90
CA SER A 264 21.16 -15.21 24.78
C SER A 264 22.66 -14.98 25.00
N GLN A 265 23.33 -14.37 24.01
CA GLN A 265 24.75 -14.04 24.07
C GLN A 265 25.01 -12.63 24.62
N GLY A 266 23.97 -11.88 25.00
CA GLY A 266 24.07 -10.47 25.37
C GLY A 266 24.57 -9.60 24.21
N PHE A 267 24.45 -10.06 22.97
CA PHE A 267 24.85 -9.32 21.79
C PHE A 267 23.69 -8.46 21.31
N GLU A 268 23.90 -7.15 21.28
CA GLU A 268 22.98 -6.22 20.65
C GLU A 268 23.67 -5.57 19.44
N GLN A 269 22.99 -5.56 18.29
CA GLN A 269 23.49 -4.86 17.11
C GLN A 269 23.37 -3.35 17.34
N ILE A 270 24.42 -2.81 17.93
CA ILE A 270 24.64 -1.43 18.32
C ILE A 270 25.51 -0.78 17.24
N LEU A 271 25.05 0.33 16.64
CA LEU A 271 25.92 1.11 15.76
C LEU A 271 27.21 1.55 16.48
N PRO A 272 28.39 1.48 15.83
CA PRO A 272 29.60 2.08 16.37
C PRO A 272 29.36 3.55 16.72
N SER A 273 29.83 4.00 17.89
CA SER A 273 29.62 5.37 18.38
C SER A 273 29.97 6.45 17.35
N LYS A 274 31.06 6.25 16.61
CA LYS A 274 31.49 7.15 15.51
C LYS A 274 30.44 7.31 14.41
N ILE A 275 29.70 6.25 14.09
CA ILE A 275 28.59 6.31 13.12
C ILE A 275 27.42 7.01 13.79
N ARG A 276 27.08 6.64 15.04
CA ARG A 276 25.95 7.19 15.81
C ARG A 276 25.99 8.71 15.98
N THR A 277 27.18 9.29 16.16
CA THR A 277 27.34 10.73 16.46
C THR A 277 27.53 11.59 15.21
N GLY A 278 27.73 10.96 14.05
CA GLY A 278 28.21 11.64 12.85
C GLY A 278 29.56 12.35 13.02
N PRO A 279 30.07 12.99 11.95
CA PRO A 279 31.12 13.99 12.10
C PRO A 279 30.57 15.15 12.93
N ARG A 280 31.24 15.48 14.04
CA ARG A 280 30.94 16.66 14.86
C ARG A 280 30.98 17.90 13.94
N PRO A 281 29.92 18.72 13.88
CA PRO A 281 30.01 20.01 13.18
C PRO A 281 31.20 20.77 13.75
N ALA A 282 32.10 21.22 12.88
CA ALA A 282 33.25 22.02 13.30
C ALA A 282 32.75 23.35 13.88
N GLY A 283 32.62 23.43 15.20
CA GLY A 283 32.78 24.63 16.01
C GLY A 283 32.14 25.93 15.53
N LYS A 284 30.92 25.92 15.00
CA LYS A 284 30.08 27.13 14.92
C LYS A 284 28.80 26.90 15.72
N PRO A 285 28.42 27.81 16.64
CA PRO A 285 27.13 27.77 17.28
C PRO A 285 26.03 27.67 16.22
N ILE A 286 25.11 26.73 16.38
CA ILE A 286 23.90 26.68 15.56
C ILE A 286 23.06 27.89 16.01
N GLU A 287 23.07 28.96 15.21
CA GLU A 287 22.22 30.11 15.44
C GLU A 287 20.74 29.68 15.32
N PRO A 288 19.85 30.24 16.16
CA PRO A 288 18.41 30.07 15.96
C PRO A 288 18.05 30.49 14.54
N LEU A 289 17.19 29.71 13.86
CA LEU A 289 16.62 30.12 12.59
C LEU A 289 16.00 31.52 12.78
N PRO A 290 16.33 32.51 11.94
CA PRO A 290 15.81 33.86 12.10
C PRO A 290 14.30 33.88 11.95
N GLU A 291 13.61 34.62 12.81
CA GLU A 291 12.22 35.00 12.59
C GLU A 291 12.16 35.85 11.32
N GLU A 292 11.38 35.39 10.32
CA GLU A 292 11.23 36.08 9.05
C GLU A 292 10.66 37.50 9.24
N LYS A 293 11.47 38.51 8.89
CA LYS A 293 10.97 39.79 8.40
C LYS A 293 11.24 39.83 6.89
N GLU A 294 10.17 39.81 6.13
CA GLU A 294 10.15 39.89 4.67
C GLU A 294 10.82 41.19 4.18
N GLU A 295 11.75 41.07 3.22
CA GLU A 295 11.83 41.94 2.05
C GLU A 295 12.43 41.15 0.87
N PRO A 296 11.74 41.01 -0.29
CA PRO A 296 12.24 40.23 -1.41
C PRO A 296 13.19 41.06 -2.29
N SER A 297 14.44 40.60 -2.45
CA SER A 297 15.28 41.02 -3.57
C SER A 297 15.46 39.85 -4.54
N ILE A 298 14.94 40.05 -5.76
CA ILE A 298 14.92 39.07 -6.84
C ILE A 298 16.28 39.09 -7.54
N LEU A 299 16.99 37.96 -7.53
CA LEU A 299 18.02 37.67 -8.53
C LEU A 299 17.66 36.34 -9.21
N ALA A 300 17.22 36.44 -10.46
CA ALA A 300 16.88 35.30 -11.30
C ALA A 300 18.12 34.44 -11.61
N PRO A 301 18.07 33.11 -11.44
CA PRO A 301 19.17 32.24 -11.88
C PRO A 301 19.11 32.01 -13.40
N GLN A 302 20.28 32.10 -14.05
CA GLN A 302 20.44 31.77 -15.46
C GLN A 302 20.57 30.26 -15.70
N PRO A 303 20.09 29.74 -16.84
CA PRO A 303 20.11 28.30 -17.13
C PRO A 303 21.52 27.81 -17.51
N LEU A 304 21.99 26.77 -16.81
CA LEU A 304 23.18 26.01 -17.19
C LEU A 304 22.79 24.94 -18.24
N THR A 305 23.40 25.02 -19.41
CA THR A 305 23.28 24.05 -20.50
C THR A 305 24.03 22.77 -20.14
N SER A 306 23.34 21.63 -20.25
CA SER A 306 23.90 20.29 -20.08
C SER A 306 24.56 19.82 -21.37
N THR A 307 25.87 19.58 -21.34
CA THR A 307 26.62 18.94 -22.44
C THR A 307 26.49 17.42 -22.28
N LEU A 308 25.61 16.80 -23.07
CA LEU A 308 25.53 15.34 -23.19
C LEU A 308 26.66 14.84 -24.10
N LEU A 309 27.48 13.93 -23.57
CA LEU A 309 28.49 13.16 -24.31
C LEU A 309 27.79 12.16 -25.25
N ALA A 310 28.15 12.19 -26.53
CA ALA A 310 27.74 11.21 -27.54
C ALA A 310 28.55 9.92 -27.39
N ALA A 311 27.88 8.76 -27.44
CA ALA A 311 28.50 7.45 -27.64
C ALA A 311 28.21 6.95 -29.06
N PRO A 312 29.18 6.35 -29.77
CA PRO A 312 28.96 5.88 -31.14
C PRO A 312 28.25 4.52 -31.17
N ALA A 313 27.40 4.36 -32.18
CA ALA A 313 26.72 3.12 -32.53
C ALA A 313 27.73 2.08 -33.08
N THR A 314 27.64 0.84 -32.60
CA THR A 314 28.29 -0.32 -33.23
C THR A 314 27.25 -1.26 -33.82
N GLU A 315 27.47 -1.56 -35.09
CA GLU A 315 26.68 -2.41 -35.99
C GLU A 315 26.58 -3.87 -35.50
N TYR A 316 25.41 -4.50 -35.70
CA TYR A 316 25.25 -5.95 -35.63
C TYR A 316 25.17 -6.52 -37.06
N PRO A 317 25.93 -7.57 -37.40
CA PRO A 317 25.86 -8.20 -38.72
C PRO A 317 24.64 -9.12 -38.84
N THR A 318 23.96 -9.00 -39.97
CA THR A 318 22.92 -9.89 -40.47
C THR A 318 23.56 -11.16 -41.03
N GLY A 319 23.14 -12.32 -40.51
CA GLY A 319 23.51 -13.64 -41.04
C GLY A 319 22.29 -14.53 -41.09
N GLY A 320 21.70 -14.67 -42.28
CA GLY A 320 20.64 -15.63 -42.55
C GLY A 320 21.19 -17.03 -42.80
N ILE A 321 20.47 -18.04 -42.32
CA ILE A 321 20.53 -19.41 -42.85
C ILE A 321 19.09 -19.86 -43.12
N TYR A 322 18.86 -20.23 -44.38
CA TYR A 322 17.63 -20.74 -44.94
C TYR A 322 17.27 -22.15 -44.43
N GLY A 323 15.98 -22.37 -44.21
CA GLY A 323 15.25 -23.48 -44.83
C GLY A 323 15.13 -24.80 -44.06
N TYR A 324 13.99 -25.01 -43.41
CA TYR A 324 13.30 -26.32 -43.38
C TYR A 324 11.76 -26.12 -43.32
N ASP A 325 11.10 -26.68 -44.34
CA ASP A 325 9.70 -27.12 -44.50
C ASP A 325 8.52 -26.33 -43.90
N VAL A 326 7.93 -25.50 -44.77
CA VAL A 326 6.56 -25.00 -44.67
C VAL A 326 5.60 -26.06 -45.24
N LEU A 327 5.42 -27.18 -44.53
CA LEU A 327 4.32 -28.13 -44.81
C LEU A 327 3.99 -29.11 -43.65
N ALA A 328 4.57 -28.92 -42.48
CA ALA A 328 4.24 -29.69 -41.27
C ALA A 328 3.41 -28.91 -40.22
N PHE A 329 2.91 -27.72 -40.56
CA PHE A 329 2.21 -26.83 -39.61
C PHE A 329 0.68 -26.78 -39.77
N ALA A 330 0.10 -27.55 -40.70
CA ALA A 330 -1.32 -27.47 -41.03
C ALA A 330 -2.20 -28.62 -40.47
N VAL A 331 -1.64 -29.57 -39.71
CA VAL A 331 -2.40 -30.73 -39.17
C VAL A 331 -2.28 -30.89 -37.63
N VAL A 332 -1.55 -29.99 -36.95
CA VAL A 332 -1.44 -29.98 -35.47
C VAL A 332 -2.26 -28.83 -34.83
N MET A 333 -3.03 -28.09 -35.63
CA MET A 333 -3.89 -26.99 -35.20
C MET A 333 -5.38 -27.39 -35.12
N GLN A 334 -5.69 -28.58 -34.58
CA GLN A 334 -7.10 -28.95 -34.35
C GLN A 334 -7.35 -29.92 -33.18
N SER A 335 -6.42 -30.05 -32.24
CA SER A 335 -6.56 -30.99 -31.12
C SER A 335 -5.96 -30.52 -29.80
N HIS A 336 -5.85 -29.20 -29.58
CA HIS A 336 -5.58 -28.64 -28.26
C HIS A 336 -6.61 -27.54 -27.92
N PHE A 337 -7.90 -27.87 -28.06
CA PHE A 337 -8.91 -27.28 -27.18
C PHE A 337 -8.63 -27.83 -25.77
N VAL A 338 -7.80 -27.07 -25.07
CA VAL A 338 -7.58 -26.99 -23.63
C VAL A 338 -8.44 -27.98 -22.81
N GLN A 339 -7.81 -29.07 -22.40
CA GLN A 339 -8.28 -29.98 -21.35
C GLN A 339 -8.07 -29.33 -19.95
N ILE A 340 -8.56 -28.10 -19.78
CA ILE A 340 -8.63 -27.37 -18.51
C ILE A 340 -10.08 -26.87 -18.37
N SER A 341 -11.05 -27.78 -18.27
CA SER A 341 -12.46 -27.36 -18.11
C SER A 341 -13.34 -28.22 -17.21
N GLU A 342 -12.83 -29.19 -16.46
CA GLU A 342 -13.68 -29.94 -15.51
C GLU A 342 -13.48 -29.53 -14.05
N ASN A 343 -12.24 -29.31 -13.59
CA ASN A 343 -11.98 -28.81 -12.23
C ASN A 343 -12.12 -27.28 -12.08
N MET A 344 -12.08 -26.54 -13.19
CA MET A 344 -12.19 -25.09 -13.20
C MET A 344 -13.63 -24.65 -12.92
N PHE A 345 -14.60 -25.17 -13.68
CA PHE A 345 -16.03 -24.85 -13.51
C PHE A 345 -16.64 -25.37 -12.21
N GLY A 346 -16.13 -26.49 -11.67
CA GLY A 346 -16.64 -27.08 -10.42
C GLY A 346 -16.49 -26.17 -9.19
N ASN A 347 -15.37 -25.45 -9.07
CA ASN A 347 -15.12 -24.54 -7.92
C ASN A 347 -15.95 -23.25 -8.00
N PHE A 348 -16.26 -22.78 -9.20
CA PHE A 348 -17.11 -21.59 -9.41
C PHE A 348 -18.58 -21.88 -9.12
N ILE A 349 -19.09 -23.02 -9.60
CA ILE A 349 -20.47 -23.45 -9.33
C ILE A 349 -20.67 -23.67 -7.83
N ALA A 350 -19.74 -24.36 -7.16
CA ALA A 350 -19.79 -24.55 -5.71
C ALA A 350 -19.74 -23.22 -4.93
N GLY A 351 -18.94 -22.24 -5.38
CA GLY A 351 -18.92 -20.89 -4.79
C GLY A 351 -20.23 -20.13 -4.98
N ILE A 352 -20.86 -20.21 -6.16
CA ILE A 352 -22.15 -19.59 -6.46
C ILE A 352 -23.27 -20.22 -5.63
N GLU A 353 -23.31 -21.55 -5.52
CA GLU A 353 -24.28 -22.29 -4.71
C GLU A 353 -24.15 -21.97 -3.22
N LEU A 354 -22.92 -21.87 -2.72
CA LEU A 354 -22.63 -21.49 -1.33
C LEU A 354 -23.08 -20.06 -1.02
N VAL A 355 -22.75 -19.10 -1.90
CA VAL A 355 -23.19 -17.69 -1.77
C VAL A 355 -24.71 -17.59 -1.80
N THR A 356 -25.36 -18.35 -2.69
CA THR A 356 -26.84 -18.40 -2.80
C THR A 356 -27.46 -18.97 -1.52
N THR A 357 -26.90 -20.05 -0.99
CA THR A 357 -27.33 -20.67 0.27
C THR A 357 -27.24 -19.68 1.45
N ILE A 358 -26.16 -18.89 1.51
CA ILE A 358 -25.98 -17.85 2.54
C ILE A 358 -27.02 -16.73 2.39
N ILE A 359 -27.29 -16.27 1.16
CA ILE A 359 -28.29 -15.23 0.89
C ILE A 359 -29.69 -15.69 1.36
N ASP A 360 -30.09 -16.92 1.05
CA ASP A 360 -31.41 -17.46 1.41
C ASP A 360 -31.55 -17.69 2.92
N ALA A 361 -30.49 -18.16 3.58
CA ALA A 361 -30.44 -18.27 5.03
C ALA A 361 -30.56 -16.89 5.72
N LEU A 362 -29.96 -15.84 5.16
CA LEU A 362 -30.07 -14.48 5.68
C LEU A 362 -31.48 -13.90 5.47
N ARG A 363 -32.10 -14.13 4.31
CA ARG A 363 -33.45 -13.64 3.97
C ARG A 363 -34.56 -14.25 4.84
N SER A 364 -34.46 -15.54 5.18
CA SER A 364 -35.45 -16.27 5.99
C SER A 364 -35.50 -15.85 7.48
N SER A 365 -34.57 -15.00 7.95
CA SER A 365 -34.44 -14.62 9.37
C SER A 365 -35.38 -13.51 9.88
N GLY A 366 -36.28 -12.97 9.02
CA GLY A 366 -37.48 -12.20 9.40
C GLY A 366 -37.29 -10.76 9.90
N ASN A 367 -36.41 -10.52 10.89
CA ASN A 367 -36.16 -9.17 11.47
C ASN A 367 -34.72 -8.68 11.29
N ALA A 368 -33.84 -9.50 10.71
CA ALA A 368 -32.44 -9.15 10.51
C ALA A 368 -32.13 -8.61 9.09
N ALA A 369 -33.16 -8.50 8.25
CA ALA A 369 -33.04 -8.10 6.85
C ALA A 369 -32.44 -6.69 6.64
N THR A 370 -32.52 -5.77 7.62
CA THR A 370 -31.99 -4.40 7.49
C THR A 370 -30.47 -4.33 7.72
N GLU A 371 -29.96 -5.04 8.73
CA GLU A 371 -28.53 -5.10 9.05
C GLU A 371 -27.76 -5.96 8.02
N PHE A 372 -28.39 -7.03 7.52
CA PHE A 372 -27.81 -7.92 6.52
C PHE A 372 -28.02 -7.46 5.09
N ARG A 373 -28.87 -6.45 4.83
CA ARG A 373 -29.15 -5.93 3.49
C ARG A 373 -27.89 -5.52 2.72
N LYS A 374 -26.93 -4.88 3.40
CA LYS A 374 -25.64 -4.49 2.82
C LYS A 374 -24.76 -5.69 2.47
N LEU A 375 -24.78 -6.74 3.30
CA LEU A 375 -24.04 -7.98 3.05
C LEU A 375 -24.67 -8.78 1.91
N ILE A 376 -25.99 -8.89 1.88
CA ILE A 376 -26.75 -9.53 0.80
C ILE A 376 -26.47 -8.82 -0.52
N THR A 377 -26.49 -7.49 -0.55
CA THR A 377 -26.17 -6.71 -1.77
C THR A 377 -24.77 -7.02 -2.28
N GLN A 378 -23.79 -7.17 -1.39
CA GLN A 378 -22.41 -7.49 -1.78
C GLN A 378 -22.23 -8.94 -2.23
N LEU A 379 -22.92 -9.88 -1.60
CA LEU A 379 -22.96 -11.27 -2.03
C LEU A 379 -23.63 -11.40 -3.41
N GLU A 380 -24.65 -10.59 -3.70
CA GLU A 380 -25.28 -10.50 -5.03
C GLU A 380 -24.34 -9.87 -6.07
N SER A 381 -23.57 -8.83 -5.71
CA SER A 381 -22.52 -8.27 -6.57
C SER A 381 -21.42 -9.28 -6.89
N LEU A 382 -20.95 -10.02 -5.87
CA LEU A 382 -19.98 -11.10 -6.06
C LEU A 382 -20.55 -12.21 -6.96
N ARG A 383 -21.78 -12.63 -6.72
CA ARG A 383 -22.46 -13.63 -7.56
C ARG A 383 -22.49 -13.17 -9.02
N THR A 384 -22.82 -11.91 -9.26
CA THR A 384 -22.86 -11.32 -10.61
C THR A 384 -21.48 -11.35 -11.27
N ALA A 385 -20.41 -10.99 -10.55
CA ALA A 385 -19.04 -11.03 -11.05
C ALA A 385 -18.58 -12.47 -11.36
N LEU A 386 -18.94 -13.45 -10.52
CA LEU A 386 -18.64 -14.87 -10.73
C LEU A 386 -19.42 -15.47 -11.91
N VAL A 387 -20.64 -15.00 -12.16
CA VAL A 387 -21.42 -15.39 -13.35
C VAL A 387 -20.79 -14.81 -14.62
N GLN A 388 -20.37 -13.54 -14.62
CA GLN A 388 -19.66 -12.94 -15.75
C GLN A 388 -18.35 -13.66 -16.08
N LEU A 389 -17.67 -14.19 -15.07
CA LEU A 389 -16.47 -15.00 -15.23
C LEU A 389 -16.75 -16.37 -15.85
N LYS A 390 -17.86 -16.99 -15.47
CA LYS A 390 -18.28 -18.29 -16.02
C LYS A 390 -18.50 -18.22 -17.54
N ASP A 391 -18.97 -17.07 -18.03
CA ASP A 391 -19.33 -16.86 -19.43
C ASP A 391 -18.21 -16.15 -20.23
N LEU A 392 -16.99 -16.05 -19.67
CA LEU A 392 -15.87 -15.32 -20.28
C LEU A 392 -15.10 -16.20 -21.29
N GLU A 393 -15.07 -15.78 -22.55
CA GLU A 393 -14.21 -16.35 -23.59
C GLU A 393 -12.89 -15.55 -23.65
N CYS A 394 -11.74 -16.22 -23.70
CA CYS A 394 -10.41 -15.57 -23.68
C CYS A 394 -9.46 -16.15 -24.74
N GLU A 395 -8.61 -15.28 -25.30
CA GLU A 395 -7.58 -15.65 -26.26
C GLU A 395 -6.25 -16.05 -25.58
N GLU A 396 -5.39 -16.79 -26.29
CA GLU A 396 -4.16 -17.37 -25.72
C GLU A 396 -3.17 -16.32 -25.16
N HIS A 397 -3.17 -15.10 -25.72
CA HIS A 397 -2.32 -14.01 -25.25
C HIS A 397 -2.78 -13.42 -23.90
N GLN A 398 -3.99 -13.73 -23.44
CA GLN A 398 -4.59 -13.23 -22.18
C GLN A 398 -4.39 -14.21 -21.00
N ARG A 399 -3.61 -15.28 -21.21
CA ARG A 399 -3.37 -16.37 -20.25
C ARG A 399 -2.80 -15.90 -18.89
N PRO A 400 -1.91 -14.90 -18.80
CA PRO A 400 -1.46 -14.37 -17.51
C PRO A 400 -2.57 -13.70 -16.70
N GLN A 401 -3.48 -12.99 -17.37
CA GLN A 401 -4.62 -12.30 -16.77
C GLN A 401 -5.68 -13.31 -16.29
N VAL A 402 -5.92 -14.37 -17.07
CA VAL A 402 -6.79 -15.49 -16.68
C VAL A 402 -6.26 -16.20 -15.44
N LYS A 403 -4.95 -16.45 -15.33
CA LYS A 403 -4.35 -17.05 -14.11
C LYS A 403 -4.48 -16.17 -12.86
N ALA A 404 -4.38 -14.85 -13.01
CA ALA A 404 -4.59 -13.92 -11.89
C ALA A 404 -6.05 -13.94 -11.41
N LEU A 405 -7.00 -14.05 -12.36
CA LEU A 405 -8.43 -14.14 -12.12
C LEU A 405 -8.80 -15.47 -11.43
N GLU A 406 -8.19 -16.58 -11.84
CA GLU A 406 -8.32 -17.89 -11.18
C GLU A 406 -7.88 -17.85 -9.72
N GLN A 407 -6.75 -17.21 -9.44
CA GLN A 407 -6.24 -17.06 -8.08
C GLN A 407 -7.19 -16.23 -7.22
N ALA A 408 -7.64 -15.07 -7.72
CA ALA A 408 -8.58 -14.20 -7.02
C ALA A 408 -9.89 -14.93 -6.67
N ALA A 409 -10.41 -15.74 -7.59
CA ALA A 409 -11.60 -16.54 -7.35
C ALA A 409 -11.39 -17.67 -6.33
N ALA A 410 -10.26 -18.38 -6.39
CA ALA A 410 -9.93 -19.42 -5.43
C ALA A 410 -9.82 -18.87 -3.99
N TRP A 411 -9.28 -17.66 -3.83
CA TRP A 411 -9.26 -16.93 -2.56
C TRP A 411 -10.68 -16.61 -2.08
N CYS A 412 -11.54 -16.10 -2.97
CA CYS A 412 -12.93 -15.79 -2.64
C CYS A 412 -13.73 -17.01 -2.17
N HIS A 413 -13.51 -18.16 -2.81
CA HIS A 413 -14.15 -19.42 -2.42
C HIS A 413 -13.72 -19.86 -1.02
N ARG A 414 -12.41 -19.86 -0.72
CA ARG A 414 -11.89 -20.21 0.62
C ARG A 414 -12.43 -19.30 1.71
N THR A 415 -12.43 -17.99 1.49
CA THR A 415 -12.96 -17.01 2.46
C THR A 415 -14.45 -17.25 2.75
N THR A 416 -15.22 -17.60 1.72
CA THR A 416 -16.66 -17.89 1.84
C THR A 416 -16.91 -19.22 2.56
N GLU A 417 -16.14 -20.26 2.23
CA GLU A 417 -16.16 -21.57 2.91
C GLU A 417 -15.76 -21.46 4.39
N GLU A 418 -14.71 -20.71 4.72
CA GLU A 418 -14.29 -20.49 6.10
C GLU A 418 -15.35 -19.78 6.94
N PHE A 419 -16.00 -18.77 6.35
CA PHE A 419 -17.12 -18.09 6.98
C PHE A 419 -18.29 -19.04 7.19
N TRP A 420 -18.64 -19.81 6.15
CA TRP A 420 -19.73 -20.80 6.22
C TRP A 420 -19.45 -21.88 7.27
N ASN A 421 -18.26 -22.46 7.30
CA ASN A 421 -17.88 -23.48 8.29
C ASN A 421 -17.90 -22.95 9.73
N LYS A 422 -17.63 -21.66 9.93
CA LYS A 422 -17.81 -20.99 11.23
C LYS A 422 -19.29 -20.78 11.55
N ALA A 423 -20.10 -20.37 10.57
CA ALA A 423 -21.54 -20.14 10.72
C ALA A 423 -22.34 -21.45 10.93
N ARG A 424 -21.94 -22.53 10.26
CA ARG A 424 -22.58 -23.85 10.27
C ARG A 424 -22.53 -24.54 11.64
N LYS A 425 -21.53 -24.24 12.46
CA LYS A 425 -21.43 -24.74 13.85
C LYS A 425 -22.61 -24.30 14.73
N TYR A 426 -23.35 -23.28 14.32
CA TYR A 426 -24.55 -22.79 15.00
C TYR A 426 -25.86 -23.36 14.40
N GLN A 427 -25.76 -24.20 13.37
CA GLN A 427 -26.89 -24.82 12.65
C GLN A 427 -27.65 -25.94 13.42
N PRO A 428 -27.04 -26.77 14.31
CA PRO A 428 -27.75 -27.92 14.93
C PRO A 428 -28.95 -27.58 15.81
N HIS A 429 -29.24 -26.29 16.05
CA HIS A 429 -30.33 -25.83 16.90
C HIS A 429 -31.45 -25.12 16.11
N LEU A 430 -31.36 -25.12 14.77
CA LEU A 430 -32.40 -24.60 13.86
C LEU A 430 -33.32 -25.71 13.34
N GLU A 431 -32.94 -26.98 13.47
CA GLU A 431 -33.76 -28.12 13.05
C GLU A 431 -34.39 -28.82 14.24
N LYS A 432 -35.57 -28.33 14.65
CA LYS A 432 -36.80 -29.10 14.96
C LYS A 432 -37.76 -28.22 15.76
N THR A 433 -38.80 -27.72 15.10
CA THR A 433 -40.08 -27.41 15.74
C THR A 433 -41.20 -27.98 14.90
N ASN A 434 -41.47 -29.28 15.08
CA ASN A 434 -42.78 -29.86 14.92
C ASN A 434 -43.11 -30.57 16.23
N GLY A 435 -44.08 -30.04 17.00
CA GLY A 435 -44.65 -30.71 18.17
C GLY A 435 -44.49 -29.99 19.51
N HIS A 436 -45.56 -29.32 19.91
CA HIS A 436 -46.08 -29.06 21.27
C HIS A 436 -45.21 -28.47 22.41
N SER A 437 -45.68 -27.28 22.83
CA SER A 437 -45.74 -26.69 24.18
C SER A 437 -44.54 -26.85 25.13
N GLY A 438 -43.79 -25.76 25.27
CA GLY A 438 -42.97 -25.49 26.46
C GLY A 438 -41.56 -25.04 26.12
N PHE A 439 -41.37 -23.72 25.96
CA PHE A 439 -40.13 -22.91 26.05
C PHE A 439 -40.01 -21.86 24.93
N ARG A 440 -40.90 -20.85 24.99
CA ARG A 440 -40.83 -19.65 24.12
C ARG A 440 -39.64 -18.72 24.43
N LEU A 441 -38.90 -18.98 25.52
CA LEU A 441 -37.78 -18.15 25.99
C LEU A 441 -36.40 -18.56 25.43
N LYS A 442 -36.21 -19.79 24.94
CA LYS A 442 -34.89 -20.25 24.41
C LYS A 442 -34.64 -19.83 22.95
N GLY A 443 -35.66 -19.75 22.10
CA GLY A 443 -35.52 -19.38 20.68
C GLY A 443 -35.17 -17.91 20.43
N ASN A 444 -35.70 -16.99 21.25
CA ASN A 444 -35.40 -15.56 21.12
C ASN A 444 -34.00 -15.21 21.65
N TRP A 445 -33.53 -15.85 22.72
CA TRP A 445 -32.17 -15.70 23.24
C TRP A 445 -31.10 -16.21 22.25
N MET A 446 -31.43 -17.23 21.44
CA MET A 446 -30.54 -17.76 20.39
C MET A 446 -30.54 -16.93 19.11
N LYS A 447 -31.66 -16.33 18.71
CA LYS A 447 -31.69 -15.29 17.65
C LYS A 447 -30.88 -14.05 18.05
N ILE A 448 -30.93 -13.66 19.32
CA ILE A 448 -30.07 -12.62 19.89
C ILE A 448 -28.60 -13.07 19.85
N LYS A 449 -28.27 -14.33 20.17
CA LYS A 449 -26.90 -14.87 20.04
C LYS A 449 -26.39 -14.94 18.60
N TRP A 450 -27.24 -15.17 17.59
CA TRP A 450 -26.86 -15.10 16.17
C TRP A 450 -26.65 -13.65 15.70
N ALA A 451 -27.50 -12.72 16.16
CA ALA A 451 -27.34 -11.28 15.92
C ALA A 451 -26.17 -10.65 16.70
N THR A 452 -25.76 -11.26 17.83
CA THR A 452 -24.64 -10.80 18.68
C THR A 452 -23.36 -11.61 18.50
N CYS A 453 -23.34 -12.72 17.74
CA CYS A 453 -22.10 -13.42 17.38
C CYS A 453 -21.33 -12.61 16.32
N LYS A 454 -20.63 -11.61 16.87
CA LYS A 454 -19.61 -10.72 16.31
C LYS A 454 -20.03 -9.97 15.04
N LYS A 455 -20.61 -8.78 15.25
CA LYS A 455 -20.55 -7.64 14.29
C LYS A 455 -19.17 -7.50 13.64
N GLN A 456 -18.09 -7.78 14.37
CA GLN A 456 -16.72 -7.83 13.85
C GLN A 456 -16.45 -8.95 12.84
N ASN A 457 -16.99 -10.15 13.02
CA ASN A 457 -16.80 -11.25 12.06
C ASN A 457 -17.58 -10.96 10.77
N ILE A 458 -18.77 -10.39 10.89
CA ILE A 458 -19.55 -9.94 9.73
C ILE A 458 -18.85 -8.77 9.04
N ALA A 459 -18.33 -7.78 9.78
CA ALA A 459 -17.61 -6.66 9.21
C ALA A 459 -16.28 -7.07 8.55
N ARG A 460 -15.55 -8.02 9.14
CA ARG A 460 -14.32 -8.60 8.59
C ARG A 460 -14.62 -9.40 7.32
N PHE A 461 -15.59 -10.31 7.39
CA PHE A 461 -16.04 -11.06 6.21
C PHE A 461 -16.51 -10.13 5.10
N LYS A 462 -17.24 -9.07 5.45
CA LYS A 462 -17.68 -8.03 4.52
C LYS A 462 -16.50 -7.31 3.84
N ALA A 463 -15.47 -6.94 4.60
CA ALA A 463 -14.28 -6.27 4.08
C ALA A 463 -13.46 -7.19 3.16
N GLU A 464 -13.28 -8.45 3.56
CA GLU A 464 -12.60 -9.48 2.77
C GLU A 464 -13.36 -9.76 1.46
N LEU A 465 -14.70 -9.90 1.53
CA LEU A 465 -15.57 -10.10 0.37
C LEU A 465 -15.54 -8.92 -0.61
N MET A 466 -15.50 -7.68 -0.10
CA MET A 466 -15.34 -6.48 -0.93
C MET A 466 -14.01 -6.49 -1.68
N GLY A 467 -12.91 -6.81 -1.00
CA GLY A 467 -11.58 -6.89 -1.62
C GLY A 467 -11.52 -7.94 -2.73
N HIS A 468 -12.10 -9.12 -2.50
CA HIS A 468 -12.17 -10.17 -3.51
C HIS A 468 -13.05 -9.77 -4.71
N THR A 469 -14.22 -9.20 -4.47
CA THR A 469 -15.13 -8.74 -5.53
C THR A 469 -14.46 -7.66 -6.39
N GLN A 470 -13.76 -6.71 -5.77
CA GLN A 470 -13.05 -5.65 -6.48
C GLN A 470 -11.88 -6.20 -7.31
N SER A 471 -11.15 -7.19 -6.78
CA SER A 471 -10.06 -7.84 -7.50
C SER A 471 -10.55 -8.57 -8.76
N ILE A 472 -11.70 -9.26 -8.66
CA ILE A 472 -12.34 -9.93 -9.80
C ILE A 472 -12.79 -8.89 -10.84
N LEU A 473 -13.42 -7.79 -10.42
CA LEU A 473 -13.88 -6.72 -11.31
C LEU A 473 -12.71 -6.01 -12.02
N ILE A 474 -11.59 -5.76 -11.33
CA ILE A 474 -10.39 -5.16 -11.93
C ILE A 474 -9.78 -6.10 -12.97
N ALA A 475 -9.69 -7.40 -12.67
CA ALA A 475 -9.17 -8.38 -13.60
C ALA A 475 -10.09 -8.55 -14.84
N LEU A 476 -11.42 -8.52 -14.66
CA LEU A 476 -12.39 -8.49 -15.76
C LEU A 476 -12.23 -7.22 -16.62
N ALA A 477 -12.09 -6.05 -16.00
CA ALA A 477 -11.88 -4.80 -16.71
C ALA A 477 -10.55 -4.80 -17.49
N ALA A 478 -9.48 -5.39 -16.93
CA ALA A 478 -8.21 -5.55 -17.64
C ALA A 478 -8.38 -6.43 -18.88
N ILE A 479 -9.05 -7.58 -18.77
CA ILE A 479 -9.31 -8.46 -19.92
C ILE A 479 -10.15 -7.74 -20.99
N GLN A 480 -11.15 -6.95 -20.59
CA GLN A 480 -11.96 -6.15 -21.50
C GLN A 480 -11.18 -4.99 -22.17
N MET A 481 -10.26 -4.35 -21.44
CA MET A 481 -9.43 -3.25 -21.96
C MET A 481 -8.33 -3.75 -22.92
N PHE A 482 -7.76 -4.93 -22.66
CA PHE A 482 -6.73 -5.53 -23.51
C PHE A 482 -7.30 -6.45 -24.61
N GLY A 483 -8.62 -6.67 -24.65
CA GLY A 483 -9.33 -7.41 -25.69
C GLY A 483 -9.76 -6.58 -26.90
N VAL A 484 -9.48 -5.27 -26.92
CA VAL A 484 -9.74 -4.42 -28.09
C VAL A 484 -8.45 -4.26 -28.88
N PRO A 485 -8.36 -4.70 -30.14
CA PRO A 485 -7.15 -4.52 -30.94
C PRO A 485 -6.85 -3.02 -31.09
N GLN A 486 -5.73 -2.56 -30.52
CA GLN A 486 -5.18 -1.25 -30.83
C GLN A 486 -4.63 -1.27 -32.26
N ILE A 487 -5.41 -0.73 -33.20
CA ILE A 487 -4.88 -0.36 -34.52
C ILE A 487 -3.96 0.85 -34.31
N TYR A 488 -2.65 0.60 -34.19
CA TYR A 488 -1.64 1.64 -34.36
C TYR A 488 -1.56 1.99 -35.86
N ILE A 489 -2.08 3.16 -36.24
CA ILE A 489 -1.72 3.77 -37.53
C ILE A 489 -0.35 4.43 -37.33
N ILE A 490 0.71 3.78 -37.82
CA ILE A 490 2.00 4.42 -38.04
C ILE A 490 1.88 5.19 -39.36
N GLU A 491 1.69 6.50 -39.29
CA GLU A 491 1.89 7.37 -40.46
C GLU A 491 3.39 7.44 -40.78
N ASN A 492 3.84 6.54 -41.67
CA ASN A 492 5.11 6.74 -42.36
C ASN A 492 4.89 7.74 -43.49
N LYS A 493 5.33 8.98 -43.28
CA LYS A 493 5.59 9.94 -44.36
C LYS A 493 6.77 9.42 -45.19
N THR A 494 6.49 8.72 -46.28
CA THR A 494 7.32 8.75 -47.49
C THR A 494 6.58 8.11 -48.67
N SER A 495 6.53 8.86 -49.77
CA SER A 495 6.21 8.46 -51.15
C SER A 495 4.83 7.85 -51.45
N GLY A 496 3.94 8.73 -51.91
CA GLY A 496 3.06 8.60 -53.08
C GLY A 496 2.57 7.21 -53.50
N THR A 497 1.32 6.90 -53.15
CA THR A 497 0.20 6.58 -54.08
C THR A 497 -1.01 6.27 -53.22
N ALA A 498 -2.03 7.11 -53.28
CA ALA A 498 -3.28 6.92 -52.56
C ALA A 498 -4.20 5.98 -53.36
N HIS A 499 -4.58 4.83 -52.82
CA HIS A 499 -5.88 4.20 -53.12
C HIS A 499 -6.25 3.10 -52.11
N LEU A 500 -7.55 3.09 -51.79
CA LEU A 500 -8.34 2.06 -51.11
C LEU A 500 -8.17 1.98 -49.58
N TRP A 501 -9.22 2.39 -48.86
CA TRP A 501 -9.93 1.61 -47.82
C TRP A 501 -11.00 2.51 -47.16
N ALA A 502 -12.14 2.69 -47.85
CA ALA A 502 -13.37 3.22 -47.28
C ALA A 502 -14.47 2.17 -47.44
N ARG A 503 -14.58 1.23 -46.49
CA ARG A 503 -15.76 0.37 -46.34
C ARG A 503 -15.75 -0.36 -45.00
N PHE A 504 -16.22 0.31 -43.95
CA PHE A 504 -16.90 -0.35 -42.84
C PHE A 504 -17.83 0.65 -42.16
N ARG A 505 -19.07 0.72 -42.64
CA ARG A 505 -20.25 1.05 -41.82
C ARG A 505 -21.51 0.83 -42.64
N ARG A 506 -22.40 0.02 -42.07
CA ARG A 506 -23.80 -0.31 -42.43
C ARG A 506 -23.97 -1.62 -43.19
N GLY A 507 -24.39 -2.63 -42.42
CA GLY A 507 -24.89 -3.90 -42.92
C GLY A 507 -25.92 -4.49 -41.95
N VAL A 508 -26.96 -3.73 -41.63
CA VAL A 508 -28.26 -4.27 -41.16
C VAL A 508 -29.35 -3.40 -41.78
N ARG A 509 -29.96 -3.86 -42.87
CA ARG A 509 -31.40 -3.90 -43.15
C ARG A 509 -31.69 -4.36 -44.59
N ASN A 510 -32.68 -5.23 -44.68
CA ASN A 510 -33.34 -5.75 -45.86
C ASN A 510 -33.85 -4.63 -46.79
N THR A 511 -33.69 -4.79 -48.11
CA THR A 511 -34.75 -5.03 -49.13
C THR A 511 -34.14 -4.94 -50.55
N PRO A 512 -34.69 -5.67 -51.55
CA PRO A 512 -34.22 -5.65 -52.94
C PRO A 512 -34.92 -4.54 -53.74
N ASP A 513 -34.22 -3.93 -54.69
CA ASP A 513 -34.63 -3.78 -56.10
C ASP A 513 -33.82 -2.72 -56.86
N ASP A 514 -33.62 -3.04 -58.14
CA ASP A 514 -33.48 -2.17 -59.31
C ASP A 514 -32.21 -1.32 -59.54
N GLY A 515 -31.38 -1.82 -60.49
CA GLY A 515 -31.39 -1.26 -61.84
C GLY A 515 -30.69 0.08 -62.12
N THR A 516 -29.79 0.02 -63.11
CA THR A 516 -29.35 1.09 -64.04
C THR A 516 -28.35 2.17 -63.57
N ASP A 517 -27.13 2.00 -64.10
CA ASP A 517 -26.40 2.92 -64.99
C ASP A 517 -25.77 4.26 -64.55
N ILE A 518 -24.42 4.22 -64.56
CA ILE A 518 -23.40 5.09 -65.22
C ILE A 518 -23.34 6.63 -64.92
N ILE A 519 -22.06 7.09 -64.88
CA ILE A 519 -21.46 8.42 -65.17
C ILE A 519 -21.49 9.43 -63.99
N PHE A 520 -20.41 9.99 -63.41
CA PHE A 520 -18.99 10.23 -63.74
C PHE A 520 -18.06 9.86 -62.57
#